data_AF-A0A8B6D007-F1
#
_entry.id   AF-A0A8B6D007-F1
#
_cell.length_a   1.000
_cell.length_b   1.000
_cell.length_c   1.000
_cell.angle_alpha   90.00
_cell.angle_beta   90.00
_cell.angle_gamma   90.00
#
_symmetry.space_group_name_H-M   'P 1'
#
loop_
_entity.id
_entity.type
_entity.pdbx_description
1 polymer ?
#
loop_
_entity_poly.entity_id
_entity_poly.type
_entity_poly.pdbx_seq_one_letter_code
_entity_poly.pdbx_strand_id
1 'polypeptide(L)'
;MGDLFGSEADIYSLRMVLYELWYYRPVFTRPLQSKPSKYEFTFQTSKEFEDKVLKGNRPDCEIPLKPPVELKAVMETSWDANREKRPTALGVYNRLTKVQFN
;
A
#
# COMPACT_ATOMS: atom_id res chain seq x y z
N MET A 1 2.00 -1.02 24.75
CA MET A 1 1.71 -1.97 23.65
C MET A 1 3.03 -2.19 22.97
N GLY A 2 3.61 -3.40 23.08
CA GLY A 2 5.00 -3.63 22.68
C GLY A 2 5.21 -3.42 21.20
N ASP A 3 6.26 -2.68 20.84
CA ASP A 3 6.71 -2.51 19.48
C ASP A 3 7.13 -3.85 18.87
N LEU A 4 6.20 -4.52 18.19
CA LEU A 4 6.47 -5.76 17.47
C LEU A 4 7.05 -5.42 16.09
N PHE A 5 8.32 -5.05 16.06
CA PHE A 5 9.09 -4.93 14.82
C PHE A 5 9.56 -6.33 14.39
N GLY A 6 8.92 -6.88 13.36
CA GLY A 6 9.30 -8.12 12.71
C GLY A 6 9.24 -7.98 11.20
N SER A 7 9.68 -9.00 10.46
CA SER A 7 9.66 -9.00 8.99
C SER A 7 8.30 -8.64 8.38
N GLU A 8 7.22 -8.92 9.08
CA GLU A 8 5.84 -8.64 8.67
C GLU A 8 5.51 -7.13 8.70
N ALA A 9 6.24 -6.34 9.49
CA ALA A 9 6.17 -4.88 9.45
C ALA A 9 6.88 -4.34 8.20
N ASP A 10 8.00 -4.93 7.79
CA ASP A 10 8.67 -4.58 6.54
C ASP A 10 7.80 -4.93 5.32
N ILE A 11 7.14 -6.08 5.34
CA ILE A 11 6.18 -6.47 4.29
C ILE A 11 5.03 -5.48 4.19
N TYR A 12 4.54 -4.98 5.33
CA TYR A 12 3.53 -3.93 5.34
C TYR A 12 4.02 -2.65 4.67
N SER A 13 5.22 -2.19 5.03
CA SER A 13 5.85 -1.00 4.44
C SER A 13 6.17 -1.19 2.95
N LEU A 14 6.52 -2.40 2.52
CA LEU A 14 6.80 -2.72 1.12
C LEU A 14 5.61 -2.40 0.21
N ARG A 15 4.37 -2.62 0.67
CA ARG A 15 3.20 -2.22 -0.14
C ARG A 15 3.16 -0.71 -0.39
N MET A 16 3.50 0.11 0.61
CA MET A 16 3.50 1.56 0.47
C MET A 16 4.44 1.95 -0.68
N VAL A 17 5.64 1.37 -0.68
CA VAL A 17 6.63 1.57 -1.75
C VAL A 17 6.10 1.08 -3.10
N LEU A 18 5.51 -0.12 -3.18
CA LEU A 18 4.94 -0.64 -4.42
C LEU A 18 3.80 0.23 -4.96
N TYR A 19 2.96 0.78 -4.08
CA TYR A 19 1.91 1.73 -4.46
C TYR A 19 2.52 3.01 -5.04
N GLU A 20 3.51 3.58 -4.38
CA GLU A 20 4.16 4.81 -4.82
C GLU A 20 4.88 4.64 -6.15
N LEU A 21 5.51 3.48 -6.37
CA LEU A 21 6.14 3.12 -7.63
C LEU A 21 5.12 2.93 -8.76
N TRP A 22 3.97 2.30 -8.48
CA TRP A 22 2.96 2.03 -9.50
C TRP A 22 2.15 3.27 -9.87
N TYR A 23 1.72 4.04 -8.89
CA TYR A 23 0.86 5.21 -9.09
C TYR A 23 1.63 6.54 -9.20
N TYR A 24 2.95 6.51 -9.08
CA TYR A 24 3.85 7.67 -9.19
C TYR A 24 3.46 8.83 -8.25
N ARG A 25 2.96 8.51 -7.06
CA ARG A 25 2.51 9.50 -6.07
C ARG A 25 2.56 8.94 -4.64
N PRO A 26 2.63 9.80 -3.60
CA PRO A 26 2.60 9.34 -2.22
C PRO A 26 1.30 8.60 -1.87
N VAL A 27 1.41 7.57 -1.04
CA VAL A 27 0.24 6.85 -0.52
C VAL A 27 -0.68 7.78 0.29
N PHE A 28 -1.99 7.46 0.31
CA PHE A 28 -3.03 8.22 1.03
C PHE A 28 -3.11 9.68 0.59
N THR A 29 -2.79 9.94 -0.68
CA THR A 29 -3.03 11.24 -1.29
C THR A 29 -4.16 11.16 -2.30
N ARG A 30 -4.76 12.32 -2.56
CA ARG A 30 -5.75 12.51 -3.62
C ARG A 30 -5.39 13.74 -4.46
N PRO A 31 -5.78 13.79 -5.74
CA PRO A 31 -5.59 14.99 -6.55
C PRO A 31 -6.31 16.19 -5.92
N LEU A 32 -5.66 17.35 -5.88
CA LEU A 32 -6.33 18.60 -5.52
C LEU A 32 -7.31 18.97 -6.63
N GLN A 33 -8.59 19.16 -6.29
CA GLN A 33 -9.63 19.55 -7.25
C GLN A 33 -9.27 20.82 -8.03
N SER A 34 -8.60 21.78 -7.36
CA SER A 34 -8.17 23.04 -7.97
C SER A 34 -6.92 22.92 -8.84
N LYS A 35 -6.10 21.87 -8.66
CA LYS A 35 -4.82 21.64 -9.35
C LYS A 35 -4.55 20.14 -9.47
N PRO A 36 -5.03 19.46 -10.54
CA PRO A 36 -4.94 18.00 -10.68
C PRO A 36 -3.51 17.43 -10.69
N SER A 37 -2.49 18.26 -10.98
CA SER A 37 -1.07 17.90 -10.91
C SER A 37 -0.48 17.93 -9.49
N LYS A 38 -1.26 18.37 -8.50
CA LYS A 38 -0.86 18.38 -7.09
C LYS A 38 -1.70 17.37 -6.32
N TYR A 39 -1.07 16.79 -5.31
CA TYR A 39 -1.68 15.83 -4.41
C TYR A 39 -1.72 16.39 -2.98
N GLU A 40 -2.78 16.10 -2.25
CA GLU A 40 -2.90 16.38 -0.82
C GLU A 40 -3.12 15.09 -0.04
N PHE A 41 -2.59 15.01 1.18
CA PHE A 41 -2.88 13.90 2.06
C PHE A 41 -4.37 13.86 2.43
N THR A 42 -4.90 12.65 2.52
CA THR A 42 -6.27 12.39 2.94
C THR A 42 -6.46 12.46 4.45
N PHE A 43 -5.43 12.87 5.20
CA PHE A 43 -5.42 13.06 6.65
C PHE A 43 -4.61 14.32 7.00
N GLN A 44 -4.91 14.92 8.15
CA GLN A 44 -4.28 16.16 8.62
C GLN A 44 -3.33 15.94 9.80
N THR A 45 -3.46 14.82 10.51
CA THR A 45 -2.63 14.49 11.68
C THR A 45 -2.24 13.02 11.68
N SER A 46 -1.15 12.67 12.36
CA SER A 46 -0.73 11.27 12.55
C SER A 46 -1.80 10.44 13.26
N LYS A 47 -2.51 11.02 14.23
CA LYS A 47 -3.62 10.36 14.93
C LYS A 47 -4.76 10.01 13.98
N GLU A 48 -5.15 10.92 13.10
CA GLU A 48 -6.18 10.65 12.10
C GLU A 48 -5.76 9.54 11.14
N PHE A 49 -4.48 9.54 10.72
CA PHE A 49 -3.91 8.48 9.90
C PHE A 49 -3.98 7.12 10.61
N GLU A 50 -3.52 7.05 11.87
CA GLU A 50 -3.57 5.83 12.69
C GLU A 50 -5.01 5.32 12.84
N ASP A 51 -5.96 6.20 13.19
CA ASP A 51 -7.37 5.85 13.35
C ASP A 51 -7.97 5.27 12.06
N LYS A 52 -7.61 5.84 10.90
CA LYS A 52 -8.05 5.33 9.59
C LYS A 52 -7.46 3.96 9.30
N VAL A 53 -6.16 3.78 9.52
CA VAL A 53 -5.47 2.51 9.28
C VAL A 53 -6.02 1.40 10.17
N LEU A 54 -6.27 1.69 11.46
CA LEU A 54 -6.86 0.77 12.43
C LEU A 54 -8.31 0.39 12.08
N LYS A 55 -9.07 1.30 11.47
CA LYS A 55 -10.41 1.01 10.91
C LYS A 55 -10.38 0.21 9.61
N GLY A 56 -9.20 -0.17 9.12
CA GLY A 56 -9.05 -0.96 7.91
C GLY A 56 -9.01 -0.15 6.62
N ASN A 57 -8.91 1.19 6.69
CA ASN A 57 -8.78 2.00 5.48
C ASN A 57 -7.46 1.71 4.77
N ARG A 58 -7.52 1.58 3.45
CA ARG A 58 -6.40 1.36 2.53
C ARG A 58 -6.53 2.31 1.35
N PRO A 59 -5.44 2.73 0.69
CA PRO A 59 -5.50 3.57 -0.50
C PRO A 59 -6.27 2.87 -1.62
N ASP A 60 -7.09 3.65 -2.32
CA ASP A 60 -7.81 3.15 -3.48
C ASP A 60 -6.86 2.82 -4.63
N CYS A 61 -7.18 1.74 -5.34
CA CYS A 61 -6.56 1.45 -6.62
C CYS A 61 -7.19 2.36 -7.68
N GLU A 62 -6.42 3.29 -8.25
CA GLU A 62 -6.96 4.23 -9.23
C GLU A 62 -7.27 3.54 -10.55
N ILE A 63 -8.45 3.85 -11.10
CA ILE A 63 -8.80 3.58 -12.50
C ILE A 63 -8.41 4.84 -13.28
N PRO A 64 -7.63 4.74 -14.38
CA PRO A 64 -7.41 3.53 -15.20
C PRO A 64 -6.16 2.71 -14.89
N LEU A 65 -5.24 3.17 -14.04
CA LEU A 65 -3.92 2.55 -13.86
C LEU A 65 -3.97 1.31 -12.94
N LYS A 66 -4.62 0.24 -13.42
CA LYS A 66 -4.74 -1.02 -12.66
C LYS A 66 -3.42 -1.79 -12.70
N PRO A 67 -2.85 -2.17 -11.54
CA PRO A 67 -1.66 -3.03 -11.50
C PRO A 67 -1.95 -4.41 -12.11
N PRO A 68 -0.92 -5.05 -12.72
CA PRO A 68 -1.00 -6.45 -13.10
C PRO A 68 -1.46 -7.32 -11.94
N VAL A 69 -2.12 -8.44 -12.25
CA VAL A 69 -2.79 -9.30 -11.25
C VAL A 69 -1.85 -9.68 -10.09
N GLU A 70 -0.62 -10.11 -10.39
CA GLU A 70 0.33 -10.50 -9.35
C GLU A 70 0.83 -9.32 -8.51
N LEU A 71 1.07 -8.16 -9.12
CA LEU A 71 1.47 -6.95 -8.39
C LEU A 71 0.32 -6.48 -7.49
N LYS A 72 -0.90 -6.49 -8.01
CA LYS A 72 -2.11 -6.19 -7.24
C LYS A 72 -2.25 -7.13 -6.04
N ALA A 73 -2.09 -8.44 -6.24
CA ALA A 73 -2.19 -9.43 -5.18
C ALA A 73 -1.12 -9.24 -4.10
N VAL A 74 0.13 -8.96 -4.49
CA VAL A 74 1.22 -8.64 -3.55
C VAL A 74 0.88 -7.39 -2.75
N MET A 75 0.41 -6.32 -3.43
CA MET A 75 -0.01 -5.11 -2.75
C MET A 75 -1.14 -5.44 -1.77
N GLU A 76 -2.24 -6.04 -2.21
CA GLU A 76 -3.41 -6.33 -1.36
C GLU A 76 -3.07 -7.15 -0.11
N THR A 77 -2.33 -8.25 -0.27
CA THR A 77 -2.01 -9.19 0.83
C THR A 77 -0.96 -8.65 1.83
N SER A 78 -0.05 -7.78 1.38
CA SER A 78 1.00 -7.21 2.24
C SER A 78 0.47 -6.27 3.33
N TRP A 79 -0.76 -5.77 3.21
CA TRP A 79 -1.39 -4.83 4.17
C TRP A 79 -2.52 -5.45 4.99
N ASP A 80 -2.51 -6.77 5.15
CA ASP A 80 -3.46 -7.44 6.03
C ASP A 80 -3.30 -6.91 7.46
N ALA A 81 -4.44 -6.65 8.12
CA ALA A 81 -4.45 -6.20 9.51
C ALA A 81 -3.86 -7.25 10.44
N ASN A 82 -4.06 -8.54 10.12
CA ASN A 82 -3.38 -9.63 10.80
C ASN A 82 -1.97 -9.83 10.22
N ARG A 83 -0.94 -9.59 11.05
CA ARG A 83 0.46 -9.78 10.67
C ARG A 83 0.77 -11.18 10.15
N GLU A 84 0.12 -12.22 10.68
CA GLU A 84 0.38 -13.62 10.32
C GLU A 84 -0.18 -13.98 8.94
N LYS A 85 -1.12 -13.18 8.42
CA LYS A 85 -1.67 -13.36 7.08
C LYS A 85 -0.84 -12.68 6.00
N ARG A 86 0.12 -11.83 6.38
CA ARG A 86 1.01 -11.16 5.43
C ARG A 86 1.94 -12.20 4.79
N PRO A 87 2.26 -12.06 3.50
CA PRO A 87 3.18 -12.97 2.84
C PRO A 87 4.59 -12.85 3.43
N THR A 88 5.38 -13.90 3.31
CA THR A 88 6.82 -13.84 3.62
C THR A 88 7.57 -13.08 2.53
N ALA A 89 8.77 -12.58 2.83
CA ALA A 89 9.63 -11.92 1.85
C ALA A 89 9.90 -12.82 0.62
N LEU A 90 10.15 -14.12 0.84
CA LEU A 90 10.31 -15.10 -0.24
C LEU A 90 9.00 -15.27 -1.05
N GLY A 91 7.85 -15.29 -0.38
CA GLY A 91 6.55 -15.35 -1.04
C GLY A 91 6.26 -14.13 -1.91
N VAL A 92 6.63 -12.94 -1.43
CA VAL A 92 6.54 -11.70 -2.21
C VAL A 92 7.48 -11.75 -3.41
N TYR A 93 8.75 -12.09 -3.22
CA TYR A 93 9.73 -12.22 -4.30
C TYR A 93 9.22 -13.15 -5.42
N ASN A 94 8.79 -14.36 -5.06
CA ASN A 94 8.29 -15.36 -6.02
C ASN A 94 7.05 -14.91 -6.81
N ARG A 95 6.24 -14.00 -6.25
CA ARG A 95 5.10 -13.40 -6.96
C ARG A 95 5.55 -12.25 -7.85
N LEU A 96 6.44 -11.38 -7.36
CA LEU A 96 6.95 -10.26 -8.13
C LEU A 96 7.70 -10.72 -9.39
N THR A 97 8.42 -11.84 -9.35
CA THR A 97 9.08 -12.42 -10.54
C THR A 97 8.10 -12.94 -11.60
N LYS A 98 6.82 -13.10 -11.25
CA LYS A 98 5.75 -13.53 -12.17
C LYS A 98 4.92 -12.37 -12.70
N VAL A 99 5.22 -11.13 -12.28
CA VAL A 99 4.51 -9.95 -12.78
C VAL A 99 4.79 -9.80 -14.27
N GLN A 100 3.71 -9.83 -15.06
CA GLN A 100 3.74 -9.54 -16.48
C GLN A 100 3.13 -8.15 -16.69
N PHE A 101 3.91 -7.24 -17.26
CA PHE A 101 3.44 -5.93 -17.69
C PHE A 101 2.93 -6.09 -19.11
N ASN A 102 1.62 -6.21 -19.26
CA ASN A 102 0.94 -6.28 -20.55
C ASN A 102 0.79 -4.89 -21.16
#